data_AF-A0A1V4VLW6-F1
#
_entry.id   AF-A0A1V4VLW6-F1
#
_cell.length_a   1.000
_cell.length_b   1.000
_cell.length_c   1.000
_cell.angle_alpha   90.00
_cell.angle_beta   90.00
_cell.angle_gamma   90.00
#
_symmetry.space_group_name_H-M   'P 1'
#
loop_
_entity.id
_entity.type
_entity.pdbx_description
1 polymer ?
#
loop_
_entity_poly.entity_id
_entity_poly.type
_entity_poly.pdbx_seq_one_letter_code
_entity_poly.pdbx_strand_id
1 'polypeptide(L)'
;MNNRKFLAIFGYGFSAVGRVLLVPASSWIGVFLWRVFDRIGKGVRTAPRDAMIAESGVKGRHGRSFGIHQAMDMLGAAAGTGIAYAIISRNSEGFSVVFFYSIIPVVIGFGFLFWIRESKENAQAKTKQI
;
A
#
# COMPACT_ATOMS: atom_id res chain seq x y z
N MET A 1 17.30 -14.53 7.40
CA MET A 1 17.12 -13.15 6.87
C MET A 1 15.63 -12.79 6.89
N ASN A 2 15.12 -12.32 8.02
CA ASN A 2 13.68 -12.03 8.26
C ASN A 2 13.31 -10.54 8.05
N ASN A 3 14.05 -9.80 7.22
CA ASN A 3 13.97 -8.34 7.20
C ASN A 3 12.89 -7.80 6.24
N ARG A 4 12.28 -8.63 5.38
CA ARG A 4 11.33 -8.16 4.35
C ARG A 4 9.96 -7.82 4.93
N LYS A 5 9.41 -8.68 5.80
CA LYS A 5 8.15 -8.41 6.53
C LYS A 5 8.28 -7.21 7.45
N PHE A 6 9.41 -7.12 8.18
CA PHE A 6 9.67 -5.98 9.07
C PHE A 6 9.76 -4.67 8.28
N LEU A 7 10.45 -4.62 7.13
CA LEU A 7 10.50 -3.43 6.27
C LEU A 7 9.14 -3.01 5.72
N ALA A 8 8.29 -3.97 5.30
CA ALA A 8 6.96 -3.67 4.80
C ALA A 8 6.05 -3.11 5.91
N ILE A 9 6.07 -3.73 7.09
CA ILE A 9 5.33 -3.28 8.27
C ILE A 9 5.82 -1.90 8.74
N PHE A 10 7.14 -1.69 8.76
CA PHE A 10 7.73 -0.39 9.12
C PHE A 10 7.36 0.68 8.09
N GLY A 11 7.36 0.36 6.78
CA GLY A 11 6.94 1.29 5.72
C GLY A 11 5.46 1.67 5.80
N TYR A 12 4.56 0.73 6.10
CA TYR A 12 3.14 1.02 6.34
C TYR A 12 2.92 1.84 7.61
N GLY A 13 3.62 1.51 8.71
CA GLY A 13 3.59 2.27 9.97
C GLY A 13 4.11 3.69 9.79
N PHE A 14 5.19 3.88 9.03
CA PHE A 14 5.77 5.19 8.76
C PHE A 14 4.86 6.08 7.90
N SER A 15 4.15 5.52 6.91
CA SER A 15 3.12 6.26 6.16
C SER A 15 1.91 6.65 7.03
N ALA A 16 1.55 5.84 8.03
CA ALA A 16 0.49 6.18 8.97
C ALA A 16 0.92 7.30 9.94
N VAL A 17 2.13 7.23 10.50
CA VAL A 17 2.72 8.28 11.36
C VAL A 17 2.90 9.59 10.58
N GLY A 18 3.33 9.51 9.32
CA GLY A 18 3.38 10.66 8.42
C GLY A 18 2.03 11.37 8.32
N ARG A 19 0.93 10.65 8.09
CA ARG A 19 -0.41 11.27 8.04
C ARG A 19 -0.84 11.93 9.35
N VAL A 20 -0.42 11.41 10.51
CA VAL A 20 -0.67 12.03 11.81
C VAL A 20 0.14 13.33 11.99
N LEU A 21 1.37 13.37 11.48
CA LEU A 21 2.22 14.56 11.48
C LEU A 21 1.69 15.71 10.58
N LEU A 22 0.76 15.43 9.66
CA LEU A 22 0.08 16.45 8.86
C LEU A 22 -0.97 17.23 9.67
N VAL A 23 -1.62 16.59 10.64
CA VAL A 23 -2.74 17.19 11.41
C VAL A 23 -2.37 18.52 12.09
N PRO A 24 -1.15 18.70 12.66
CA PRO A 24 -0.71 19.99 13.20
C PRO A 24 -0.01 20.92 12.19
N ALA A 25 0.13 20.55 10.91
CA ALA A 25 0.90 21.32 9.94
C ALA A 25 0.13 22.57 9.46
N SER A 26 0.33 23.70 10.13
CA SER A 26 -0.28 24.99 9.80
C SER A 26 0.52 25.84 8.79
N SER A 27 1.70 25.37 8.36
CA SER A 27 2.59 26.09 7.43
C SER A 27 2.98 25.25 6.22
N TRP A 28 3.33 25.94 5.12
CA TRP A 28 3.77 25.30 3.88
C TRP A 28 5.03 24.43 4.06
N ILE A 29 5.91 24.79 5.01
CA ILE A 29 7.09 24.00 5.38
C ILE A 29 6.68 22.68 6.06
N GLY A 30 5.68 22.70 6.94
CA GLY A 30 5.14 21.49 7.55
C GLY A 30 4.56 20.52 6.52
N VAL A 31 3.82 21.04 5.53
CA VAL A 31 3.28 20.25 4.42
C VAL A 31 4.41 19.69 3.54
N PHE A 32 5.47 20.47 3.28
CA PHE A 32 6.63 20.02 2.52
C PHE A 32 7.34 18.85 3.22
N LEU A 33 7.65 18.99 4.51
CA LEU A 33 8.29 17.93 5.30
C LEU A 33 7.42 16.68 5.31
N TRP A 34 6.12 16.82 5.61
CA TRP A 34 5.16 15.72 5.53
C TRP A 34 5.24 14.99 4.18
N ARG A 35 5.28 15.75 3.08
CA ARG A 35 5.32 15.19 1.74
C ARG A 35 6.60 14.40 1.47
N VAL A 36 7.75 14.89 1.95
CA VAL A 36 9.03 14.18 1.88
C VAL A 36 8.95 12.87 2.66
N PHE A 37 8.44 12.91 3.90
CA PHE A 37 8.26 11.70 4.72
C PHE A 37 7.30 10.69 4.08
N ASP A 38 6.17 11.13 3.51
CA ASP A 38 5.24 10.26 2.77
C ASP A 38 5.89 9.60 1.54
N ARG A 39 6.74 10.34 0.82
CA ARG A 39 7.47 9.80 -0.34
C ARG A 39 8.53 8.78 0.06
N ILE A 40 9.28 9.04 1.13
CA ILE A 40 10.24 8.08 1.69
C ILE A 40 9.52 6.81 2.14
N GLY A 41 8.42 6.94 2.90
CA GLY A 41 7.60 5.80 3.35
C GLY A 41 7.06 4.97 2.18
N LYS A 42 6.60 5.63 1.11
CA LYS A 42 6.21 4.95 -0.13
C LYS A 42 7.36 4.18 -0.76
N GLY A 43 8.56 4.77 -0.84
CA GLY A 43 9.75 4.09 -1.38
C GLY A 43 10.15 2.84 -0.60
N VAL A 44 10.07 2.89 0.73
CA VAL A 44 10.41 1.76 1.61
C VAL A 44 9.45 0.58 1.44
N ARG A 45 8.17 0.83 1.13
CA ARG A 45 7.16 -0.23 0.94
C ARG A 45 7.05 -0.74 -0.50
N THR A 46 7.35 0.06 -1.52
CA THR A 46 7.21 -0.38 -2.93
C THR A 46 8.27 -1.39 -3.33
N ALA A 47 9.55 -1.17 -3.00
CA ALA A 47 10.62 -2.07 -3.42
C ALA A 47 10.46 -3.53 -2.91
N PRO A 48 10.12 -3.78 -1.62
CA PRO A 48 9.84 -5.14 -1.15
C PRO A 48 8.59 -5.76 -1.79
N ARG A 49 7.54 -4.96 -2.01
CA ARG A 49 6.29 -5.41 -2.63
C ARG A 49 6.52 -5.85 -4.07
N ASP A 50 7.26 -5.05 -4.83
CA ASP A 50 7.56 -5.36 -6.23
C ASP A 50 8.46 -6.60 -6.34
N ALA A 51 9.39 -6.77 -5.39
CA ALA A 51 10.17 -8.01 -5.28
C ALA A 51 9.29 -9.24 -4.97
N MET A 52 8.29 -9.12 -4.08
CA MET A 52 7.35 -10.22 -3.79
C MET A 52 6.49 -10.60 -5.00
N ILE A 53 6.04 -9.61 -5.79
CA ILE A 53 5.28 -9.84 -7.02
C ILE A 53 6.13 -10.55 -8.07
N ALA A 54 7.39 -10.13 -8.21
CA ALA A 54 8.34 -10.78 -9.11
C ALA A 54 8.61 -12.23 -8.69
N GLU A 55 8.81 -12.48 -7.39
CA GLU A 55 9.09 -13.81 -6.84
C GLU A 55 7.88 -14.77 -6.93
N SER A 56 6.66 -14.23 -6.90
CA SER A 56 5.42 -15.01 -7.04
C SER A 56 5.04 -15.29 -8.50
N GLY A 57 5.71 -14.64 -9.46
CA GLY A 57 5.45 -14.81 -10.90
C GLY A 57 6.11 -16.07 -11.48
N VAL A 58 5.48 -16.65 -12.50
CA VAL A 58 6.09 -17.74 -13.29
C VAL A 58 7.34 -17.19 -14.00
N LYS A 59 8.48 -17.92 -13.91
CA LYS A 59 9.73 -17.55 -14.59
C LYS A 59 9.47 -17.20 -16.07
N GLY A 60 9.93 -16.02 -16.49
CA GLY A 60 9.74 -15.51 -17.86
C GLY A 60 8.43 -14.75 -18.11
N ARG A 61 7.52 -14.62 -17.12
CA ARG A 61 6.24 -13.88 -17.27
C ARG A 61 6.08 -12.70 -16.31
N HIS A 62 7.17 -12.16 -15.77
CA HIS A 62 7.17 -11.04 -14.82
C HIS A 62 6.37 -9.83 -15.33
N GLY A 63 6.50 -9.46 -16.61
CA GLY A 63 5.74 -8.35 -17.20
C GLY A 63 4.22 -8.51 -17.12
N ARG A 64 3.70 -9.75 -17.20
CA ARG A 64 2.27 -10.03 -17.05
C ARG A 64 1.83 -9.93 -15.59
N SER A 65 2.66 -10.41 -14.65
CA SER A 65 2.38 -10.27 -13.21
C SER A 65 2.32 -8.79 -12.79
N PHE A 66 3.29 -7.98 -13.20
CA PHE A 66 3.28 -6.54 -12.94
C PHE A 66 2.12 -5.83 -13.67
N GLY A 67 1.81 -6.24 -14.91
CA GLY A 67 0.70 -5.68 -15.68
C GLY A 67 -0.67 -5.92 -15.04
N ILE A 68 -0.96 -7.15 -14.61
CA ILE A 68 -2.22 -7.48 -13.90
C ILE A 68 -2.32 -6.68 -12.61
N HIS A 69 -1.23 -6.62 -11.86
CA HIS A 69 -1.17 -5.89 -10.61
C HIS A 69 -1.41 -4.39 -10.77
N GLN A 70 -0.76 -3.76 -11.76
CA GLN A 70 -0.96 -2.35 -12.09
C GLN A 70 -2.38 -2.08 -12.61
N ALA A 71 -2.94 -3.01 -13.40
CA ALA A 71 -4.32 -2.92 -13.85
C ALA A 71 -5.31 -2.97 -12.68
N MET A 72 -5.10 -3.85 -11.70
CA MET A 72 -5.91 -3.92 -10.48
C MET A 72 -5.82 -2.63 -9.66
N ASP A 73 -4.63 -2.03 -9.54
CA ASP A 73 -4.42 -0.77 -8.84
C ASP A 73 -5.19 0.39 -9.51
N MET A 74 -5.10 0.49 -10.84
CA MET A 74 -5.83 1.49 -11.62
C MET A 74 -7.35 1.27 -11.58
N LEU A 75 -7.82 0.03 -11.68
CA LEU A 75 -9.24 -0.30 -11.56
C LEU A 75 -9.79 0.06 -10.18
N GLY A 76 -9.03 -0.23 -9.11
CA GLY A 76 -9.39 0.17 -7.75
C GLY A 76 -9.48 1.69 -7.60
N ALA A 77 -8.51 2.44 -8.15
CA ALA A 77 -8.52 3.90 -8.13
C ALA A 77 -9.71 4.49 -8.90
N ALA A 78 -10.00 3.96 -10.10
CA ALA A 78 -11.13 4.40 -10.92
C ALA A 78 -12.47 4.09 -10.25
N ALA A 79 -12.66 2.86 -9.76
CA ALA A 79 -13.88 2.45 -9.08
C ALA A 79 -14.09 3.25 -7.78
N GLY A 80 -13.05 3.40 -6.96
CA GLY A 80 -13.12 4.17 -5.72
C GLY A 80 -13.47 5.64 -5.96
N THR A 81 -12.87 6.27 -6.98
CA THR A 81 -13.19 7.65 -7.37
C THR A 81 -14.62 7.78 -7.89
N GLY A 82 -15.08 6.84 -8.71
CA GLY A 82 -16.45 6.81 -9.22
C GLY A 82 -17.49 6.64 -8.11
N ILE A 83 -17.24 5.74 -7.15
CA ILE A 83 -18.11 5.55 -5.98
C ILE A 83 -18.12 6.82 -5.11
N ALA A 84 -16.96 7.41 -4.84
CA ALA A 84 -16.88 8.64 -4.05
C ALA A 84 -17.67 9.78 -4.70
N TYR A 85 -17.53 9.97 -6.02
CA TYR A 85 -18.29 10.96 -6.77
C TYR A 85 -19.80 10.70 -6.71
N ALA A 86 -20.23 9.45 -6.88
CA ALA A 86 -21.64 9.07 -6.80
C ALA A 86 -22.26 9.35 -5.42
N ILE A 87 -21.50 9.15 -4.34
CA ILE A 87 -21.94 9.45 -2.97
C ILE A 87 -22.00 10.97 -2.75
N ILE A 88 -20.96 11.71 -3.15
CA ILE A 88 -20.89 13.17 -2.95
C ILE A 88 -21.97 13.90 -3.74
N SER A 89 -22.24 13.48 -4.98
CA SER A 89 -23.24 14.11 -5.84
C SER A 89 -24.69 13.97 -5.34
N ARG A 90 -24.97 13.01 -4.44
CA ARG A 90 -26.33 12.72 -3.96
C ARG A 90 -26.60 13.15 -2.52
N ASN A 91 -25.56 13.57 -1.77
CA ASN A 91 -25.69 13.92 -0.35
C ASN A 91 -24.97 15.23 -0.04
N SER A 92 -25.66 16.14 0.65
CA SER A 92 -25.07 17.39 1.16
C SER A 92 -23.92 17.14 2.14
N GLU A 93 -23.93 15.99 2.84
CA GLU A 93 -22.85 15.53 3.73
C GLU A 93 -21.94 14.46 3.08
N GLY A 94 -21.94 14.36 1.75
CA GLY A 94 -21.31 13.24 1.04
C GLY A 94 -19.81 13.07 1.32
N PHE A 95 -19.08 14.14 1.66
CA PHE A 95 -17.67 14.05 2.06
C PHE A 95 -17.46 13.25 3.34
N SER A 96 -18.25 13.52 4.39
CA SER A 96 -18.17 12.79 5.66
C SER A 96 -18.50 11.31 5.46
N VAL A 97 -19.52 11.03 4.66
CA VAL A 97 -19.97 9.66 4.36
C VAL A 97 -18.92 8.88 3.59
N VAL A 98 -18.30 9.48 2.56
CA VAL A 98 -17.19 8.84 1.83
C VAL A 98 -16.01 8.54 2.75
N PHE A 99 -15.68 9.44 3.67
CA PHE A 99 -14.62 9.23 4.65
C PHE A 99 -14.90 8.00 5.54
N PHE A 100 -16.11 7.86 6.07
CA PHE A 100 -16.49 6.69 6.84
C PHE A 100 -16.40 5.39 6.03
N TYR A 101 -16.94 5.39 4.80
CA TYR A 101 -16.84 4.20 3.94
C TYR A 101 -15.41 3.87 3.53
N SER A 102 -14.50 4.85 3.45
CA SER A 102 -13.09 4.62 3.13
C SER A 102 -12.33 3.82 4.20
N ILE A 103 -12.85 3.76 5.44
CA ILE A 103 -12.27 2.95 6.52
C ILE A 103 -12.37 1.46 6.19
N ILE A 104 -13.45 1.03 5.52
CA ILE A 104 -13.72 -0.38 5.20
C ILE A 104 -12.58 -1.01 4.38
N PRO A 105 -12.20 -0.50 3.19
CA PRO A 105 -11.11 -1.07 2.41
C PRO A 105 -9.74 -0.95 3.11
N VAL A 106 -9.54 0.06 3.96
CA VAL A 106 -8.32 0.20 4.77
C VAL A 106 -8.21 -0.95 5.78
N VAL A 107 -9.29 -1.23 6.53
CA VAL A 107 -9.33 -2.31 7.51
C VAL A 107 -9.17 -3.67 6.82
N ILE A 108 -9.85 -3.89 5.71
CA ILE A 108 -9.72 -5.12 4.90
C ILE A 108 -8.28 -5.29 4.42
N GLY A 109 -7.66 -4.24 3.89
CA GLY A 109 -6.26 -4.26 3.44
C GLY A 109 -5.27 -4.57 4.56
N PHE A 110 -5.47 -3.98 5.75
CA PHE A 110 -4.70 -4.30 6.94
C PHE A 110 -4.91 -5.76 7.39
N GLY A 111 -6.15 -6.26 7.34
CA GLY A 111 -6.47 -7.66 7.65
C GLY A 111 -5.75 -8.65 6.72
N PHE A 112 -5.72 -8.38 5.42
CA PHE A 112 -4.97 -9.21 4.46
C PHE A 112 -3.46 -9.21 4.70
N LEU A 113 -2.90 -8.11 5.20
CA LEU A 113 -1.49 -8.02 5.58
C LEU A 113 -1.14 -8.99 6.72
N PHE A 114 -2.05 -9.19 7.69
CA PHE A 114 -1.90 -10.20 8.74
C PHE A 114 -2.09 -11.62 8.21
N TRP A 115 -2.97 -11.82 7.22
CA TRP A 115 -3.27 -13.13 6.64
C TRP A 115 -2.18 -13.64 5.68
N ILE A 116 -1.35 -12.76 5.13
CA ILE A 116 -0.22 -13.15 4.27
C ILE A 116 0.79 -13.97 5.09
N ARG A 117 0.71 -15.29 4.90
CA ARG A 117 1.65 -16.28 5.40
C ARG A 117 2.81 -16.32 4.42
N GLU A 118 4.02 -15.98 4.89
CA GLU A 118 5.22 -16.14 4.08
C GLU A 118 5.41 -17.62 3.78
N SER A 119 5.47 -18.00 2.49
CA SER A 119 5.84 -19.36 2.12
C SER A 119 7.30 -19.57 2.52
N LYS A 120 7.53 -20.50 3.46
CA LYS A 120 8.86 -20.87 3.98
C LYS A 120 9.75 -21.55 2.93
N GLU A 121 9.24 -21.81 1.73
CA GLU A 121 9.86 -22.70 0.75
C GLU A 121 11.12 -22.09 0.08
N ASN A 122 11.19 -20.77 -0.08
CA ASN A 122 12.32 -20.11 -0.74
C ASN A 122 13.53 -19.85 0.17
N ALA A 123 13.40 -20.07 1.49
CA ALA A 123 14.53 -19.96 2.42
C ALA A 123 15.48 -21.17 2.34
N GLN A 124 15.01 -22.32 1.87
CA GLN A 124 15.81 -23.56 1.80
C GLN A 124 16.53 -23.72 0.45
N ALA A 125 15.98 -23.19 -0.64
CA ALA A 125 16.61 -23.26 -1.97
C ALA A 125 17.93 -22.47 -2.07
N LYS A 126 18.11 -21.42 -1.24
CA LYS A 126 19.31 -20.58 -1.25
C LYS A 126 20.44 -21.08 -0.34
N THR A 127 20.13 -21.92 0.66
CA THR A 127 21.13 -22.54 1.56
C THR A 127 21.78 -23.78 0.94
N LYS A 128 21.15 -24.41 -0.06
CA LYS A 128 21.69 -25.61 -0.72
C LYS A 128 22.70 -25.32 -1.85
N GLN A 129 23.00 -24.05 -2.11
CA GLN A 129 23.97 -23.59 -3.12
C GLN A 129 25.11 -22.74 -2.55
N ILE A 130 25.27 -22.73 -1.22
CA ILE A 130 26.44 -22.16 -0.52
C ILE A 130 27.18 -23.31 0.14
#